data_AF-A0A562GF42-F1
#
_entry.id   AF-A0A562GF42-F1
#
_cell.length_a   1.000
_cell.length_b   1.000
_cell.length_c   1.000
_cell.angle_alpha   90.00
_cell.angle_beta   90.00
_cell.angle_gamma   90.00
#
_symmetry.space_group_name_H-M   'P 1'
#
loop_
_entity.id
_entity.type
_entity.pdbx_description
1 polymer ?
#
loop_
_entity_poly.entity_id
_entity_poly.type
_entity_poly.pdbx_seq_one_letter_code
_entity_poly.pdbx_strand_id
1 'polypeptide(L)' 'MNYFWYVCDGEVEAYCGQQTNWNNSVIVFAKSPEDALLKVMKYHQGLLKRIDVLYGGKSIEVIS' A
#
# COMPACT_ATOMS: atom_id res chain seq x y z
N MET A 1 8.30 -5.62 12.79
CA MET A 1 6.91 -5.73 12.30
C MET A 1 6.82 -4.85 11.06
N ASN A 2 6.52 -5.41 9.89
CA ASN A 2 6.42 -4.63 8.66
C ASN A 2 4.98 -4.14 8.50
N TYR A 3 4.80 -2.84 8.32
CA TYR A 3 3.49 -2.22 8.16
C TYR A 3 3.23 -1.73 6.73
N PHE A 4 4.23 -1.85 5.86
CA PHE A 4 4.14 -1.46 4.46
C PHE A 4 4.03 -2.72 3.61
N TRP A 5 2.96 -2.79 2.86
CA TRP A 5 2.64 -3.91 1.98
C TRP A 5 2.61 -3.41 0.55
N TYR A 6 3.23 -4.15 -0.35
CA TYR A 6 3.08 -3.97 -1.78
C TYR A 6 1.99 -4.92 -2.26
N VAL A 7 0.98 -4.37 -2.93
CA VAL A 7 -0.12 -5.14 -3.50
C VAL A 7 -0.05 -5.00 -5.00
N CYS A 8 0.03 -6.12 -5.72
CA CYS A 8 0.07 -6.15 -7.18
C CYS A 8 -0.89 -7.22 -7.69
N ASP A 9 -1.89 -6.81 -8.46
CA ASP A 9 -2.89 -7.74 -9.05
C ASP A 9 -3.54 -8.70 -8.02
N GLY A 10 -3.70 -8.24 -6.78
CA GLY A 10 -4.28 -9.01 -5.67
C GLY A 10 -3.28 -9.86 -4.87
N GLU A 11 -2.03 -9.96 -5.32
CA GLU A 11 -0.94 -10.56 -4.54
C GLU A 11 -0.40 -9.54 -3.53
N VAL A 12 -0.06 -10.01 -2.33
CA VAL A 12 0.43 -9.16 -1.23
C VAL A 12 1.80 -9.64 -0.79
N GLU A 13 2.75 -8.73 -0.77
CA GLU A 13 4.09 -8.97 -0.25
C GLU A 13 4.57 -7.79 0.60
N ALA A 14 5.64 -8.02 1.37
CA ALA A 14 6.28 -6.97 2.13
C ALA A 14 6.85 -5.90 1.19
N TYR A 15 6.61 -4.63 1.51
CA TYR A 15 7.24 -3.54 0.78
C TYR A 15 8.74 -3.46 1.15
N CYS A 16 9.55 -3.49 0.10
CA CYS A 16 11.02 -3.48 0.11
C CYS A 16 11.60 -2.45 -0.88
N GLY A 17 10.78 -1.51 -1.37
CA GLY A 17 11.20 -0.49 -2.34
C GLY A 17 10.73 -0.73 -3.78
N GLN A 18 9.75 -1.61 -3.99
CA GLN A 18 9.11 -1.81 -5.28
C GLN A 18 8.52 -0.49 -5.83
N GLN A 19 8.51 -0.31 -7.15
CA GLN A 19 7.83 0.84 -7.76
C GLN A 19 6.35 0.54 -7.97
N THR A 20 5.50 1.52 -7.71
CA THR A 20 4.06 1.45 -7.96
C THR A 20 3.67 2.25 -9.18
N ASN A 21 2.62 1.81 -9.87
CA ASN A 21 2.01 2.58 -10.96
C ASN A 21 0.60 3.06 -10.63
N TRP A 22 0.08 2.74 -9.44
CA TRP A 22 -1.24 3.14 -8.94
C TRP A 22 -2.44 2.63 -9.74
N ASN A 23 -2.21 1.77 -10.72
CA ASN A 23 -3.25 1.18 -11.54
C ASN A 23 -3.48 -0.29 -11.12
N ASN A 24 -2.42 -1.08 -11.14
CA ASN A 24 -2.45 -2.48 -10.69
C ASN A 24 -1.46 -2.77 -9.56
N SER A 25 -0.55 -1.84 -9.25
CA SER A 25 0.34 -1.95 -8.09
C SER A 25 0.28 -0.74 -7.17
N VAL A 26 0.18 -0.98 -5.86
CA VAL A 26 0.03 0.04 -4.81
C VAL A 26 0.82 -0.32 -3.55
N ILE A 27 1.15 0.69 -2.76
CA ILE A 27 1.70 0.50 -1.41
C ILE A 27 0.61 0.82 -0.39
N VAL A 28 0.50 -0.02 0.63
CA VAL A 28 -0.54 0.09 1.66
C VAL A 28 0.10 0.09 3.04
N PHE A 29 -0.31 1.03 3.88
CA PHE A 29 0.01 1.00 5.29
C PHE A 29 -1.06 0.21 6.05
N ALA A 30 -0.73 -1.00 6.50
CA ALA A 30 -1.67 -1.93 7.11
C ALA A 30 -1.02 -2.84 8.16
N LYS A 31 -1.82 -3.33 9.11
CA LYS A 31 -1.32 -4.17 10.23
C LYS A 31 -1.01 -5.60 9.80
N SER A 32 -1.63 -6.08 8.74
CA SER A 32 -1.45 -7.43 8.18
C SER A 32 -1.68 -7.42 6.65
N PRO A 33 -1.30 -8.48 5.93
CA PRO A 33 -1.58 -8.62 4.50
C PRO A 33 -3.08 -8.55 4.17
N GLU A 34 -3.92 -9.13 5.03
CA GLU A 34 -5.37 -9.15 4.82
C GLU A 34 -5.98 -7.75 4.99
N ASP A 35 -5.50 -6.99 5.98
CA ASP A 35 -5.87 -5.58 6.16
C ASP A 35 -5.42 -4.74 4.95
N ALA A 36 -4.26 -5.07 4.36
CA ALA A 36 -3.80 -4.39 3.15
C ALA A 36 -4.79 -4.56 1.99
N LEU A 37 -5.25 -5.79 1.71
CA LEU A 37 -6.26 -6.05 0.67
C LEU A 37 -7.56 -5.31 0.93
N LEU A 38 -8.05 -5.32 2.18
CA LEU A 38 -9.27 -4.60 2.54
C LEU A 38 -9.14 -3.09 2.30
N LYS A 39 -7.98 -2.50 2.60
CA LYS A 39 -7.71 -1.09 2.30
C LYS A 39 -7.65 -0.81 0.81
N VAL A 40 -7.05 -1.69 0.00
CA VAL A 40 -7.07 -1.55 -1.47
C VAL A 40 -8.50 -1.53 -1.99
N MET A 41 -9.35 -2.46 -1.54
CA MET A 41 -10.77 -2.49 -1.93
C MET A 41 -11.48 -1.18 -1.55
N LYS A 42 -11.27 -0.68 -0.34
CA LYS A 42 -11.84 0.61 0.11
C LYS A 42 -11.31 1.80 -0.69
N TYR A 43 -10.05 1.80 -1.07
CA TYR A 43 -9.46 2.84 -1.91
C TYR A 43 -10.10 2.87 -3.30
N HIS A 44 -10.33 1.72 -3.94
CA HIS A 44 -11.03 1.65 -5.22
C HIS A 44 -12.51 2.09 -5.14
N GLN A 45 -13.12 1.96 -3.95
CA GLN A 45 -14.45 2.52 -3.68
C GLN A 45 -14.43 4.03 -3.36
N GLY A 46 -13.26 4.67 -3.36
CA GLY A 46 -13.10 6.09 -3.03
C GLY A 46 -13.18 6.41 -1.54
N LEU A 47 -13.14 5.39 -0.66
CA LEU A 47 -13.29 5.55 0.79
C LEU A 47 -11.97 5.88 1.49
N LEU A 48 -10.84 5.53 0.89
CA LEU A 48 -9.51 5.84 1.40
C LEU A 48 -8.76 6.75 0.44
N LYS A 49 -7.74 7.42 0.97
CA LYS A 49 -6.88 8.35 0.21
C LYS A 49 -5.44 7.87 0.24
N ARG A 50 -4.66 8.45 -0.67
CA ARG A 50 -3.21 8.36 -0.63
C ARG A 50 -2.67 9.42 0.33
N ILE A 51 -1.65 9.03 1.10
CA ILE A 51 -0.89 9.93 1.95
C ILE A 51 0.60 9.72 1.72
N ASP A 52 1.37 10.78 1.89
CA ASP A 52 2.83 10.71 1.92
C ASP A 52 3.33 10.25 3.29
N VAL A 53 4.28 9.32 3.28
CA VAL A 53 4.94 8.81 4.49
C VAL A 53 6.44 8.66 4.24
N LEU A 54 7.23 8.78 5.31
CA LEU A 54 8.67 8.58 5.23
C LEU A 54 9.01 7.09 5.39
N TYR A 55 9.68 6.52 4.39
CA TYR A 55 10.24 5.17 4.42
C TYR A 55 11.69 5.20 3.95
N GLY A 56 12.63 4.74 4.78
CA GLY A 56 14.06 4.71 4.43
C GLY A 56 14.64 6.08 4.05
N GLY A 57 14.13 7.16 4.66
CA GLY A 57 14.55 8.54 4.37
C GLY A 57 13.98 9.13 3.08
N LYS A 58 13.07 8.42 2.39
CA LYS A 58 12.38 8.89 1.19
C LYS A 58 10.88 9.06 1.48
N SER A 59 10.25 10.05 0.85
CA SER A 59 8.79 10.15 0.83
C SER A 59 8.24 9.14 -0.15
N ILE A 60 7.27 8.35 0.28
CA ILE A 60 6.50 7.43 -0.56
C ILE A 60 5.01 7.68 -0.35
N GLU A 61 4.22 7.53 -1.40
CA GLU A 61 2.76 7.56 -1.31
C GLU A 61 2.23 6.17 -0.91
N VAL A 62 1.31 6.12 0.04
CA VAL A 62 0.65 4.88 0.51
C VAL A 62 -0.85 5.07 0.69
N ILE A 63 -1.62 3.99 0.57
CA ILE A 63 -3.01 3.94 1.00
C ILE A 63 -3.04 3.76 2.51
N SER A 64 -3.78 4.62 3.23
CA SER A 64 -3.98 4.53 4.68
C SER A 64 -5.43 4.65 5.09
#